data_AF-A0AAD7V8C5-F1
#
_entry.id   AF-A0AAD7V8C5-F1
#
_cell.length_a   1.000
_cell.length_b   1.000
_cell.length_c   1.000
_cell.angle_alpha   90.00
_cell.angle_beta   90.00
_cell.angle_gamma   90.00
#
_symmetry.space_group_name_H-M   'P 1'
#
loop_
_entity.id
_entity.type
_entity.pdbx_description
1 polymer ?
#
loop_
_entity_poly.entity_id
_entity_poly.type
_entity_poly.pdbx_seq_one_letter_code
_entity_poly.pdbx_strand_id
1 'polypeptide(L)'
;MFDTGSWITWIPSTGCNQQGGCESPRPDFKTKDSSTFKGSNSKFDGKYGSLTATGDFFRDAVQVGGVSLANQQLAQVYKQTGTFAKQSNKGGFTIDGILGAGFGDIEPPIPFALYQAKLIPEPRFSVYTGAPGGISGSVVFGAVQDNKSLNITNALDNQLYWYVNPNKLSVDGDTVLSFDKNDKWMVDSGTSTSRLSFQMKPKNCNCSKYLSQSWTIDLTLPGQDHGAAFDLQFTPADALIKIGQNTCVFGFGVAAQRFLGNSILQRYITTYDFGDKSIGFTLK
;
A
#
# COMPACT_ATOMS: atom_id res chain seq x y z
N MET A 1 -2.91 -1.96 -8.81
CA MET A 1 -2.13 -2.00 -7.55
C MET A 1 -3.08 -1.86 -6.39
N PHE A 2 -2.95 -2.70 -5.36
CA PHE A 2 -3.70 -2.53 -4.11
C PHE A 2 -2.94 -1.57 -3.19
N ASP A 3 -3.57 -0.48 -2.81
CA ASP A 3 -2.89 0.67 -2.21
C ASP A 3 -3.60 1.11 -0.92
N THR A 4 -3.01 0.80 0.23
CA THR A 4 -3.51 1.27 1.53
C THR A 4 -3.11 2.72 1.84
N GLY A 5 -2.23 3.32 1.05
CA GLY A 5 -1.86 4.74 1.11
C GLY A 5 -2.85 5.68 0.42
N SER A 6 -3.92 5.16 -0.20
CA SER A 6 -4.97 5.96 -0.83
C SER A 6 -6.33 5.27 -0.75
N TRP A 7 -7.43 5.99 -1.00
CA TRP A 7 -8.79 5.45 -0.85
C TRP A 7 -9.61 5.40 -2.15
N ILE A 8 -9.22 6.15 -3.18
CA ILE A 8 -9.94 6.18 -4.45
C ILE A 8 -9.40 5.10 -5.38
N THR A 9 -10.29 4.23 -5.85
CA THR A 9 -10.00 3.27 -6.92
C THR A 9 -10.19 3.93 -8.27
N TRP A 10 -9.18 3.80 -9.14
CA TRP A 10 -9.24 4.35 -10.48
C TRP A 10 -8.60 3.42 -11.50
N ILE A 11 -9.11 3.52 -12.73
CA ILE A 11 -8.66 2.74 -13.89
C ILE A 11 -8.51 3.67 -15.10
N PRO A 12 -7.68 3.32 -16.09
CA PRO A 12 -7.60 4.07 -17.34
C PRO A 12 -8.93 4.06 -18.10
N SER A 13 -9.29 5.21 -18.68
CA SER A 13 -10.40 5.32 -19.64
C SER A 13 -9.90 5.05 -21.07
N THR A 14 -10.83 4.80 -22.00
CA THR A 14 -10.52 4.71 -23.44
C THR A 14 -9.92 6.00 -24.01
N GLY A 15 -10.01 7.12 -23.29
CA GLY A 15 -9.40 8.40 -23.68
C GLY A 15 -7.93 8.54 -23.27
N CYS A 16 -7.41 7.64 -22.43
CA CYS A 16 -6.03 7.70 -22.00
C CYS A 16 -5.10 7.05 -23.04
N ASN A 17 -4.41 7.88 -23.81
CA ASN A 17 -3.43 7.44 -24.79
C ASN A 17 -1.99 7.63 -24.28
N GLN A 18 -1.00 7.32 -25.12
CA GLN A 18 0.42 7.49 -24.78
C GLN A 18 0.75 8.95 -24.37
N GLN A 19 0.14 9.95 -25.02
CA GLN A 19 0.30 11.36 -24.66
C GLN A 19 -0.31 11.67 -23.29
N GLY A 20 -1.40 10.99 -22.94
CA GLY A 20 -2.03 11.01 -21.62
C GLY A 20 -1.27 10.19 -20.57
N GLY A 21 -0.15 9.56 -20.91
CA GLY A 21 0.62 8.74 -19.97
C GLY A 21 0.04 7.35 -19.75
N CYS A 22 -0.78 6.82 -20.65
CA CYS A 22 -1.20 5.42 -20.65
C CYS A 22 -0.47 4.68 -21.77
N GLU A 23 0.39 3.74 -21.38
CA GLU A 23 1.13 2.93 -22.35
C GLU A 23 0.23 1.87 -22.97
N SER A 24 0.43 1.56 -24.25
CA SER A 24 -0.32 0.52 -24.96
C SER A 24 0.54 -0.74 -25.18
N PRO A 25 -0.07 -1.93 -25.35
CA PRO A 25 -1.50 -2.20 -25.21
C PRO A 25 -1.90 -2.40 -23.74
N ARG A 26 -3.03 -1.82 -23.34
CA ARG A 26 -3.68 -2.07 -22.04
C ARG A 26 -5.15 -2.42 -22.26
N PRO A 27 -5.75 -3.22 -21.37
CA PRO A 27 -7.19 -3.36 -21.35
C PRO A 27 -7.83 -2.04 -20.88
N ASP A 28 -8.68 -1.46 -21.72
CA ASP A 28 -9.40 -0.22 -21.38
C ASP A 28 -10.82 -0.54 -20.91
N PHE A 29 -11.28 0.21 -19.90
CA PHE A 29 -12.69 0.15 -19.49
C PHE A 29 -13.57 0.91 -20.48
N LYS A 30 -14.42 0.17 -21.20
CA LYS A 30 -15.36 0.71 -22.18
C LYS A 30 -16.72 0.95 -21.53
N THR A 31 -16.99 2.20 -21.18
CA THR A 31 -18.24 2.61 -20.52
C THR A 31 -19.51 2.18 -21.27
N LYS A 32 -19.46 2.17 -22.62
CA LYS A 32 -20.59 1.77 -23.48
C LYS A 32 -20.93 0.28 -23.42
N ASP A 33 -20.00 -0.56 -22.96
CA ASP A 33 -20.17 -2.00 -22.92
C ASP A 33 -20.76 -2.46 -21.56
N SER A 34 -20.87 -1.55 -20.58
CA SER A 34 -21.42 -1.83 -19.26
C SER A 34 -22.87 -1.35 -19.15
N SER A 35 -23.79 -2.28 -18.84
CA SER A 35 -25.20 -1.97 -18.58
C SER A 35 -25.44 -1.34 -17.20
N THR A 36 -24.46 -1.42 -16.30
CA THR A 36 -24.53 -0.87 -14.93
C THR A 36 -23.77 0.44 -14.76
N PHE A 37 -23.10 0.90 -15.81
CA PHE A 37 -22.37 2.17 -15.83
C PHE A 37 -23.29 3.36 -15.56
N LYS A 38 -22.86 4.22 -14.65
CA LYS A 38 -23.47 5.52 -14.36
C LYS A 38 -22.39 6.59 -14.34
N GLY A 39 -22.39 7.45 -15.36
CA GLY A 39 -21.48 8.58 -15.42
C GLY A 39 -21.74 9.60 -14.31
N SER A 40 -20.69 10.32 -13.91
CA SER A 40 -20.80 11.51 -13.06
C SER A 40 -20.18 12.72 -13.76
N ASN A 41 -20.66 13.91 -13.41
CA ASN A 41 -20.05 15.18 -13.86
C ASN A 41 -18.90 15.63 -12.94
N SER A 42 -18.64 14.90 -11.84
CA SER A 42 -17.60 15.24 -10.89
C SER A 42 -16.22 14.86 -11.43
N LYS A 43 -15.28 15.81 -11.38
CA LYS A 43 -13.88 15.62 -11.76
C LYS A 43 -13.11 14.88 -10.69
N PHE A 44 -12.18 14.04 -11.12
CA PHE A 44 -11.18 13.39 -10.28
C PHE A 44 -9.79 13.98 -10.57
N ASP A 45 -9.10 14.43 -9.53
CA ASP A 45 -7.71 14.84 -9.56
C ASP A 45 -6.99 14.24 -8.35
N GLY A 46 -6.26 13.15 -8.59
CA GLY A 46 -5.52 12.41 -7.57
C GLY A 46 -4.02 12.73 -7.64
N LYS A 47 -3.41 12.99 -6.49
CA LYS A 47 -1.96 13.18 -6.34
C LYS A 47 -1.37 12.12 -5.41
N TYR A 48 -0.47 11.30 -5.94
CA TYR A 48 0.18 10.18 -5.23
C TYR A 48 1.68 10.40 -5.21
N GLY A 49 2.15 11.21 -4.26
CA GLY A 49 3.54 11.67 -4.22
C GLY A 49 3.90 12.48 -5.47
N SER A 50 4.76 11.91 -6.33
CA SER A 50 5.14 12.51 -7.62
C SER A 50 4.24 12.12 -8.79
N LEU A 51 3.24 11.26 -8.56
CA LEU A 51 2.30 10.81 -9.59
C LEU A 51 1.05 11.68 -9.54
N THR A 52 0.44 11.89 -10.70
CA THR A 52 -0.89 12.49 -10.82
C THR A 52 -1.78 11.61 -11.66
N ALA A 53 -3.08 11.62 -11.37
CA ALA A 53 -4.11 10.95 -12.16
C ALA A 53 -5.32 11.87 -12.26
N THR A 54 -5.70 12.23 -13.48
CA THR A 54 -6.78 13.15 -13.79
C THR A 54 -7.85 12.43 -14.60
N GLY A 55 -9.10 12.60 -14.21
CA GLY A 55 -10.20 11.83 -14.74
C GLY A 55 -11.57 12.37 -14.37
N ASP A 56 -12.56 11.52 -14.53
CA ASP A 56 -13.94 11.75 -14.11
C ASP A 56 -14.38 10.63 -13.17
N PHE A 57 -15.16 10.96 -12.15
CA PHE A 57 -15.81 9.93 -11.36
C PHE A 57 -16.91 9.24 -12.16
N PHE A 58 -17.17 7.98 -11.82
CA PHE A 58 -18.31 7.22 -12.31
C PHE A 58 -18.70 6.18 -11.27
N ARG A 59 -19.86 5.54 -11.45
CA ARG A 59 -20.25 4.35 -10.69
C ARG A 59 -20.47 3.18 -11.62
N ASP A 60 -20.08 2.00 -11.16
CA ASP A 60 -20.36 0.75 -11.84
C ASP A 60 -20.37 -0.43 -10.86
N ALA A 61 -20.71 -1.62 -11.34
CA ALA A 61 -20.47 -2.87 -10.62
C ALA A 61 -18.98 -3.24 -10.70
N VAL A 62 -18.41 -3.64 -9.57
CA VAL A 62 -17.02 -4.10 -9.46
C VAL A 62 -17.01 -5.54 -9.01
N GLN A 63 -16.34 -6.41 -9.77
CA GLN A 63 -16.04 -7.76 -9.33
C GLN A 63 -14.63 -7.80 -8.71
N VAL A 64 -14.53 -8.29 -7.48
CA VAL A 64 -13.27 -8.41 -6.75
C VAL A 64 -13.32 -9.62 -5.82
N GLY A 65 -12.27 -10.44 -5.79
CA GLY A 65 -12.20 -11.58 -4.86
C GLY A 65 -13.35 -12.59 -4.99
N GLY A 66 -13.97 -12.72 -6.17
CA GLY A 66 -15.10 -13.62 -6.42
C GLY A 66 -16.48 -13.06 -6.04
N VAL A 67 -16.57 -11.85 -5.49
CA VAL A 67 -17.84 -11.17 -5.18
C VAL A 67 -18.07 -9.99 -6.10
N SER A 68 -19.35 -9.60 -6.26
CA SER A 68 -19.76 -8.47 -7.09
C SER A 68 -20.37 -7.37 -6.22
N LEU A 69 -19.70 -6.21 -6.18
CA LEU A 69 -20.13 -5.02 -5.48
C LEU A 69 -20.83 -4.07 -6.45
N ALA A 70 -22.12 -3.84 -6.26
CA ALA A 70 -22.88 -2.97 -7.14
C ALA A 70 -22.66 -1.48 -6.82
N ASN A 71 -22.74 -0.64 -7.85
CA ASN A 71 -22.82 0.83 -7.72
C ASN A 71 -21.63 1.47 -6.95
N GLN A 72 -20.44 0.88 -7.04
CA GLN A 72 -19.21 1.40 -6.44
C GLN A 72 -18.73 2.64 -7.20
N GLN A 73 -18.37 3.70 -6.48
CA GLN A 73 -17.72 4.87 -7.08
C GLN A 73 -16.25 4.57 -7.41
N LEU A 74 -15.86 4.94 -8.62
CA LEU A 74 -14.53 4.78 -9.21
C LEU A 74 -14.17 6.06 -9.97
N ALA A 75 -12.91 6.19 -10.38
CA ALA A 75 -12.52 7.21 -11.36
C ALA A 75 -11.98 6.59 -12.65
N GLN A 76 -12.39 7.15 -13.78
CA GLN A 76 -11.85 6.83 -15.10
C GLN A 76 -10.81 7.89 -15.49
N VAL A 77 -9.56 7.48 -15.59
CA VAL A 77 -8.42 8.38 -15.77
C VAL A 77 -8.08 8.51 -17.24
N TYR A 78 -8.14 9.73 -17.78
CA TYR A 78 -7.73 10.04 -19.16
C TYR A 78 -6.32 10.63 -19.25
N LYS A 79 -5.72 11.01 -18.11
CA LYS A 79 -4.35 11.53 -18.04
C LYS A 79 -3.68 11.14 -16.74
N GLN A 80 -2.47 10.61 -16.80
CA GLN A 80 -1.63 10.33 -15.64
C GLN A 80 -0.17 10.70 -15.88
N THR A 81 0.60 10.87 -14.81
CA THR A 81 2.03 11.19 -14.87
C THR A 81 2.86 10.36 -13.89
N GLY A 82 4.18 10.43 -14.04
CA GLY A 82 5.12 9.79 -13.12
C GLY A 82 5.43 8.33 -13.48
N THR A 83 5.71 7.49 -12.49
CA THR A 83 6.13 6.10 -12.69
C THR A 83 5.09 5.26 -13.43
N PHE A 84 3.79 5.48 -13.19
CA PHE A 84 2.73 4.78 -13.91
C PHE A 84 2.66 5.13 -15.40
N ALA A 85 3.05 6.35 -15.76
CA ALA A 85 3.12 6.79 -17.14
C ALA A 85 4.42 6.38 -17.86
N LYS A 86 5.39 5.85 -17.12
CA LYS A 86 6.73 5.45 -17.62
C LYS A 86 6.99 3.97 -17.37
N GLN A 87 5.92 3.17 -17.32
CA GLN A 87 6.06 1.74 -17.08
C GLN A 87 6.78 1.08 -18.26
N SER A 88 7.09 -0.20 -18.15
CA SER A 88 7.58 -0.93 -19.31
C SER A 88 7.15 -2.36 -19.14
N ASN A 89 6.58 -2.94 -20.18
CA ASN A 89 6.22 -4.36 -20.20
C ASN A 89 7.45 -5.29 -20.15
N LYS A 90 8.69 -4.77 -20.19
CA LYS A 90 9.93 -5.54 -20.07
C LYS A 90 10.01 -6.39 -18.79
N GLY A 91 9.26 -6.03 -17.74
CA GLY A 91 9.17 -6.77 -16.48
C GLY A 91 8.07 -7.85 -16.43
N GLY A 92 7.33 -8.08 -17.53
CA GLY A 92 6.28 -9.10 -17.60
C GLY A 92 4.93 -8.71 -16.98
N PHE A 93 4.81 -7.53 -16.38
CA PHE A 93 3.53 -6.97 -15.92
C PHE A 93 3.51 -5.44 -15.99
N THR A 94 2.32 -4.87 -16.11
CA THR A 94 2.05 -3.44 -15.94
C THR A 94 0.93 -3.25 -14.93
N ILE A 95 0.93 -2.11 -14.25
CA ILE A 95 -0.13 -1.70 -13.34
C ILE A 95 -1.04 -0.74 -14.10
N ASP A 96 -2.28 -1.15 -14.33
CA ASP A 96 -3.27 -0.33 -15.04
C ASP A 96 -3.81 0.82 -14.20
N GLY A 97 -4.15 0.52 -12.94
CA GLY A 97 -4.66 1.53 -12.02
C GLY A 97 -4.46 1.16 -10.55
N ILE A 98 -5.16 1.89 -9.68
CA ILE A 98 -5.09 1.73 -8.23
C ILE A 98 -6.43 1.23 -7.72
N LEU A 99 -6.38 0.27 -6.79
CA LEU A 99 -7.46 -0.09 -5.89
C LEU A 99 -7.11 0.48 -4.51
N GLY A 100 -7.76 1.59 -4.15
CA GLY A 100 -7.54 2.29 -2.89
C GLY A 100 -8.19 1.56 -1.73
N ALA A 101 -7.47 1.46 -0.61
CA ALA A 101 -7.84 0.73 0.59
C ALA A 101 -7.58 1.50 1.89
N GLY A 102 -7.33 2.81 1.82
CA GLY A 102 -7.41 3.75 2.94
C GLY A 102 -8.83 3.93 3.47
N PHE A 103 -9.03 4.77 4.48
CA PHE A 103 -10.36 5.04 5.06
C PHE A 103 -11.23 5.91 4.13
N GLY A 104 -10.63 6.95 3.55
CA GLY A 104 -11.31 7.90 2.67
C GLY A 104 -12.32 8.82 3.36
N ASP A 105 -12.81 9.81 2.61
CA ASP A 105 -13.67 10.91 3.10
C ASP A 105 -14.98 11.10 2.33
N ILE A 106 -15.05 10.69 1.06
CA ILE A 106 -16.21 10.97 0.19
C ILE A 106 -17.14 9.76 0.11
N GLU A 107 -16.62 8.62 -0.35
CA GLU A 107 -17.38 7.39 -0.53
C GLU A 107 -16.58 6.21 0.04
N PRO A 108 -17.25 5.18 0.58
CA PRO A 108 -16.60 3.98 1.07
C PRO A 108 -15.69 3.37 -0.01
N PRO A 109 -14.39 3.18 0.28
CA PRO A 109 -13.49 2.42 -0.57
C PRO A 109 -13.93 0.96 -0.65
N ILE A 110 -13.47 0.24 -1.68
CA ILE A 110 -13.94 -1.13 -1.96
C ILE A 110 -13.95 -2.04 -0.72
N PRO A 111 -12.88 -2.14 0.11
CA PRO A 111 -12.92 -3.01 1.29
C PRO A 111 -14.05 -2.67 2.28
N PHE A 112 -14.31 -1.37 2.46
CA PHE A 112 -15.34 -0.86 3.37
C PHE A 112 -16.74 -1.09 2.79
N ALA A 113 -16.90 -0.81 1.48
CA ALA A 113 -18.14 -1.01 0.76
C ALA A 113 -18.55 -2.49 0.69
N LEU A 114 -17.59 -3.41 0.56
CA LEU A 114 -17.84 -4.85 0.63
C LEU A 114 -18.45 -5.25 1.98
N TYR A 115 -17.93 -4.73 3.09
CA TYR A 115 -18.46 -5.01 4.42
C TYR A 115 -19.85 -4.40 4.61
N GLN A 116 -20.05 -3.14 4.20
CA GLN A 116 -21.36 -2.49 4.26
C GLN A 116 -22.43 -3.24 3.45
N ALA A 117 -22.05 -3.79 2.29
CA ALA A 117 -22.89 -4.63 1.46
C ALA A 117 -23.06 -6.07 1.98
N LYS A 118 -22.46 -6.42 3.14
CA LYS A 118 -22.45 -7.77 3.73
C LYS A 118 -21.90 -8.85 2.80
N LEU A 119 -20.98 -8.46 1.91
CA LEU A 119 -20.28 -9.38 0.99
C LEU A 119 -19.05 -10.02 1.62
N ILE A 120 -18.58 -9.50 2.75
CA ILE A 120 -17.50 -10.05 3.55
C ILE A 120 -17.92 -10.10 5.03
N PRO A 121 -17.45 -11.10 5.80
CA PRO A 121 -17.98 -11.35 7.14
C PRO A 121 -17.43 -10.43 8.24
N GLU A 122 -16.21 -9.90 8.06
CA GLU A 122 -15.54 -9.05 9.06
C GLU A 122 -15.09 -7.70 8.45
N PRO A 123 -15.03 -6.63 9.26
CA PRO A 123 -14.62 -5.30 8.81
C PRO A 123 -13.09 -5.17 8.71
N ARG A 124 -12.44 -6.10 8.01
CA ARG A 124 -10.97 -6.13 7.87
C ARG A 124 -10.54 -6.71 6.54
N PHE A 125 -9.28 -6.51 6.19
CA PHE A 125 -8.62 -7.22 5.12
C PHE A 125 -7.15 -7.47 5.45
N SER A 126 -6.57 -8.54 4.94
CA SER A 126 -5.15 -8.84 5.11
C SER A 126 -4.40 -8.88 3.79
N VAL A 127 -3.18 -8.36 3.80
CA VAL A 127 -2.29 -8.28 2.64
C VAL A 127 -1.09 -9.17 2.87
N TYR A 128 -0.88 -10.10 1.95
CA TYR A 128 0.34 -10.87 1.81
C TYR A 128 1.06 -10.41 0.54
N THR A 129 2.23 -9.79 0.71
CA THR A 129 3.14 -9.47 -0.41
C THR A 129 4.20 -10.57 -0.52
N GLY A 130 4.34 -11.19 -1.69
CA GLY A 130 5.39 -12.18 -1.92
C GLY A 130 6.80 -11.58 -1.94
N ALA A 131 7.80 -12.46 -2.10
CA ALA A 131 9.20 -12.05 -2.10
C ALA A 131 9.54 -11.13 -3.30
N PRO A 132 10.53 -10.22 -3.16
CA PRO A 132 11.03 -9.39 -4.26
C PRO A 132 11.35 -10.20 -5.51
N GLY A 133 10.87 -9.75 -6.67
CA GLY A 133 11.09 -10.43 -7.96
C GLY A 133 10.21 -11.65 -8.21
N GLY A 134 9.33 -12.01 -7.26
CA GLY A 134 8.27 -12.99 -7.45
C GLY A 134 6.97 -12.38 -7.98
N ILE A 135 6.03 -13.25 -8.35
CA ILE A 135 4.65 -12.89 -8.78
C ILE A 135 3.58 -13.28 -7.75
N SER A 136 4.00 -13.68 -6.54
CA SER A 136 3.07 -14.13 -5.50
C SER A 136 2.61 -12.97 -4.62
N GLY A 137 1.33 -12.99 -4.25
CA GLY A 137 0.69 -12.00 -3.42
C GLY A 137 -0.79 -12.31 -3.28
N SER A 138 -1.41 -11.91 -2.18
CA SER A 138 -2.84 -12.06 -1.97
C SER A 138 -3.39 -10.94 -1.10
N VAL A 139 -4.65 -10.57 -1.37
CA VAL A 139 -5.47 -9.78 -0.47
C VAL A 139 -6.66 -10.63 -0.11
N VAL A 140 -6.90 -10.81 1.19
CA VAL A 140 -8.07 -11.51 1.72
C VAL A 140 -8.98 -10.47 2.34
N PHE A 141 -10.19 -10.32 1.80
CA PHE A 141 -11.20 -9.43 2.36
C PHE A 141 -12.05 -10.19 3.40
N GLY A 142 -12.25 -9.58 4.56
CA GLY A 142 -13.08 -10.11 5.64
C GLY A 142 -12.44 -11.16 6.53
N ALA A 143 -11.12 -11.30 6.51
CA ALA A 143 -10.42 -12.27 7.35
C ALA A 143 -8.95 -11.91 7.55
N VAL A 144 -8.35 -12.56 8.55
CA VAL A 144 -6.90 -12.65 8.72
C VAL A 144 -6.40 -13.84 7.89
N GLN A 145 -5.52 -13.59 6.93
CA GLN A 145 -4.92 -14.66 6.13
C GLN A 145 -4.19 -15.68 7.04
N ASP A 146 -4.43 -16.96 6.75
CA ASP A 146 -3.90 -18.13 7.46
C ASP A 146 -4.32 -18.25 8.93
N ASN A 147 -5.27 -17.42 9.40
CA ASN A 147 -5.81 -17.41 10.78
C ASN A 147 -4.72 -17.40 11.87
N LYS A 148 -3.58 -16.76 11.58
CA LYS A 148 -2.44 -16.64 12.51
C LYS A 148 -2.73 -15.58 13.58
N SER A 149 -2.12 -15.75 14.76
CA SER A 149 -2.12 -14.72 15.80
C SER A 149 -1.44 -13.44 15.30
N LEU A 150 -1.99 -12.29 15.69
CA LEU A 150 -1.53 -10.97 15.29
C LEU A 150 -0.90 -10.23 16.48
N ASN A 151 0.18 -9.51 16.21
CA ASN A 151 0.59 -8.38 17.02
C ASN A 151 -0.15 -7.13 16.53
N ILE A 152 -0.95 -6.50 17.40
CA ILE A 152 -1.91 -5.46 16.99
C ILE A 152 -1.52 -4.12 17.59
N THR A 153 -1.54 -3.08 16.76
CA THR A 153 -1.38 -1.67 17.17
C THR A 153 -2.58 -0.84 16.72
N ASN A 154 -2.85 0.25 17.43
CA ASN A 154 -3.92 1.17 17.05
C ASN A 154 -3.56 1.94 15.77
N ALA A 155 -4.49 1.97 14.81
CA ALA A 155 -4.45 2.96 13.75
C ALA A 155 -4.82 4.31 14.36
N LEU A 156 -4.07 5.36 14.03
CA LEU A 156 -4.36 6.69 14.52
C LEU A 156 -5.68 7.18 13.91
N ASP A 157 -6.47 7.89 14.71
CA ASP A 157 -7.77 8.46 14.31
C ASP A 157 -7.56 9.68 13.38
N ASN A 158 -7.02 9.38 12.21
CA ASN A 158 -6.84 10.23 11.06
C ASN A 158 -7.75 9.61 10.00
N GLN A 159 -8.89 10.24 9.77
CA GLN A 159 -10.03 9.71 9.02
C GLN A 159 -9.74 9.25 7.59
N LEU A 160 -8.51 9.41 7.07
CA LEU A 160 -8.18 9.12 5.67
C LEU A 160 -7.22 7.96 5.49
N TYR A 161 -6.30 7.70 6.44
CA TYR A 161 -5.12 6.87 6.21
C TYR A 161 -4.76 5.96 7.37
N TRP A 162 -4.10 4.85 7.06
CA TRP A 162 -3.57 3.87 8.00
C TRP A 162 -2.27 4.34 8.65
N TYR A 163 -2.38 5.33 9.55
CA TYR A 163 -1.23 5.79 10.32
C TYR A 163 -1.04 4.98 11.60
N VAL A 164 0.20 4.73 11.97
CA VAL A 164 0.61 4.22 13.29
C VAL A 164 1.65 5.15 13.90
N ASN A 165 1.90 5.00 15.19
CA ASN A 165 2.94 5.74 15.89
C ASN A 165 3.92 4.76 16.56
N PRO A 166 5.03 4.41 15.89
CA PRO A 166 6.09 3.63 16.52
C PRO A 166 6.69 4.37 17.70
N ASN A 167 7.22 3.62 18.68
CA ASN A 167 7.91 4.18 19.85
C ASN A 167 9.38 4.48 19.53
N LYS A 168 10.06 3.55 18.85
CA LYS A 168 11.50 3.63 18.60
C LYS A 168 11.94 2.75 17.43
N LEU A 169 13.13 3.03 16.92
CA LEU A 169 13.91 2.17 16.05
C LEU A 169 15.19 1.75 16.81
N SER A 170 15.47 0.46 16.86
CA SER A 170 16.68 -0.08 17.49
C SER A 170 17.50 -0.89 16.48
N VAL A 171 18.82 -0.95 16.68
CA VAL A 171 19.76 -1.78 15.92
C VAL A 171 20.56 -2.60 16.92
N ASP A 172 20.52 -3.93 16.81
CA ASP A 172 21.13 -4.86 17.78
C ASP A 172 20.77 -4.53 19.25
N GLY A 173 19.51 -4.15 19.48
CA GLY A 173 18.99 -3.77 20.80
C GLY A 173 19.27 -2.32 21.22
N ASP A 174 20.22 -1.63 20.58
CA ASP A 174 20.53 -0.23 20.87
C ASP A 174 19.52 0.70 20.18
N THR A 175 18.88 1.56 20.97
CA THR A 175 17.93 2.55 20.43
C THR A 175 18.69 3.61 19.64
N VAL A 176 18.43 3.65 18.33
CA VAL A 176 19.04 4.64 17.41
C VAL A 176 18.12 5.82 17.13
N LEU A 177 16.80 5.63 17.29
CA LEU A 177 15.79 6.67 17.18
C LEU A 177 14.68 6.44 18.19
N SER A 178 14.16 7.53 18.73
CA SER A 178 12.91 7.57 19.45
C SER A 178 11.92 8.44 18.69
N PHE A 179 10.64 8.09 18.76
CA PHE A 179 9.55 8.78 18.10
C PHE A 179 8.56 9.27 19.14
N ASP A 180 8.00 10.46 18.92
CA ASP A 180 6.92 10.98 19.75
C ASP A 180 5.57 10.82 19.05
N LYS A 181 4.47 11.19 19.73
CA LYS A 181 3.09 11.09 19.22
C LYS A 181 2.81 11.81 17.89
N ASN A 182 3.67 12.75 17.48
CA ASN A 182 3.57 13.49 16.23
C ASN A 182 4.27 12.76 15.07
N ASP A 183 5.14 11.79 15.37
CA ASP A 183 5.85 11.00 14.37
C ASP A 183 4.98 9.86 13.83
N LYS A 184 4.04 10.23 12.96
CA LYS A 184 3.11 9.29 12.34
C LYS A 184 3.76 8.60 11.14
N TRP A 185 3.53 7.30 11.02
CA TRP A 185 3.99 6.47 9.91
C TRP A 185 2.80 5.87 9.18
N MET A 186 2.71 6.11 7.86
CA MET A 186 1.66 5.47 7.07
C MET A 186 2.05 4.04 6.73
N VAL A 187 1.16 3.08 6.98
CA VAL A 187 1.36 1.67 6.62
C VAL A 187 0.79 1.43 5.23
N ASP A 188 1.69 1.40 4.24
CA ASP A 188 1.33 1.64 2.84
C ASP A 188 1.82 0.52 1.89
N SER A 189 0.88 -0.32 1.43
CA SER A 189 1.14 -1.37 0.44
C SER A 189 1.40 -0.83 -0.97
N GLY A 190 1.01 0.42 -1.28
CA GLY A 190 1.28 1.10 -2.54
C GLY A 190 2.70 1.65 -2.65
N THR A 191 3.43 1.69 -1.54
CA THR A 191 4.80 2.22 -1.49
C THR A 191 5.84 1.10 -1.41
N SER A 192 6.81 1.08 -2.33
CA SER A 192 7.87 0.05 -2.37
C SER A 192 8.86 0.13 -1.20
N THR A 193 9.18 1.33 -0.73
CA THR A 193 10.24 1.61 0.26
C THR A 193 9.66 2.23 1.50
N SER A 194 10.11 1.80 2.68
CA SER A 194 9.90 2.60 3.89
C SER A 194 10.62 3.95 3.81
N ARG A 195 10.16 4.95 4.56
CA ARG A 195 10.79 6.28 4.56
C ARG A 195 10.88 6.84 5.96
N LEU A 196 12.01 7.50 6.21
CA LEU A 196 12.32 8.26 7.41
C LEU A 196 12.49 9.74 7.05
N SER A 197 12.42 10.62 8.06
CA SER A 197 12.68 12.05 7.90
C SER A 197 14.17 12.38 7.70
N PHE A 198 15.05 11.39 7.82
CA PHE A 198 16.49 11.54 7.63
C PHE A 198 17.06 10.33 6.89
N GLN A 199 18.28 10.47 6.37
CA GLN A 199 18.92 9.44 5.58
C GLN A 199 19.70 8.46 6.45
N MET A 200 19.32 7.17 6.39
CA MET A 200 20.23 6.11 6.80
C MET A 200 21.36 6.03 5.76
N LYS A 201 22.61 6.30 6.16
CA LYS A 201 23.77 6.18 5.25
C LYS A 201 24.15 4.71 5.08
N PRO A 202 24.60 4.27 3.87
CA PRO A 202 24.71 5.00 2.60
C PRO A 202 23.48 4.83 1.66
N LYS A 203 23.25 5.79 0.75
CA LYS A 203 22.13 5.73 -0.24
C LYS A 203 22.24 4.54 -1.18
N ASN A 204 23.43 4.36 -1.73
CA ASN A 204 23.80 3.23 -2.58
C ASN A 204 24.80 2.40 -1.80
N CYS A 205 24.59 1.09 -1.78
CA CYS A 205 25.44 0.14 -1.10
C CYS A 205 25.81 -1.01 -2.03
N ASN A 206 26.94 -1.65 -1.74
CA ASN A 206 27.28 -2.95 -2.31
C ASN A 206 26.37 -3.99 -1.67
N CYS A 207 25.53 -4.66 -2.47
CA CYS A 207 24.55 -5.63 -1.96
C CYS A 207 25.22 -6.70 -1.09
N SER A 208 26.32 -7.28 -1.58
CA SER A 208 27.05 -8.36 -0.88
C SER A 208 27.54 -7.98 0.50
N LYS A 209 27.80 -6.68 0.76
CA LYS A 209 28.24 -6.20 2.08
C LYS A 209 27.14 -6.33 3.14
N TYR A 210 25.88 -6.18 2.74
CA TYR A 210 24.74 -6.12 3.65
C TYR A 210 23.91 -7.41 3.63
N LEU A 211 23.97 -8.20 2.56
CA LEU A 211 23.29 -9.49 2.45
C LEU A 211 23.82 -10.54 3.45
N SER A 212 25.09 -10.45 3.85
CA SER A 212 25.71 -11.36 4.82
C SER A 212 25.58 -10.89 6.27
N GLN A 213 24.97 -9.74 6.51
CA GLN A 213 24.87 -9.16 7.85
C GLN A 213 23.65 -9.74 8.58
N SER A 214 23.87 -10.10 9.84
CA SER A 214 22.87 -10.76 10.69
C SER A 214 22.35 -9.87 11.83
N TRP A 215 22.77 -8.61 11.90
CA TRP A 215 22.26 -7.68 12.89
C TRP A 215 20.79 -7.40 12.67
N THR A 216 20.07 -7.12 13.74
CA THR A 216 18.62 -6.89 13.70
C THR A 216 18.31 -5.40 13.72
N ILE A 217 17.20 -5.06 13.06
CA ILE A 217 16.56 -3.76 13.15
C ILE A 217 15.16 -3.99 13.67
N ASP A 218 14.83 -3.32 14.76
CA ASP A 218 13.55 -3.48 15.43
C ASP A 218 12.80 -2.15 15.39
N LEU A 219 11.64 -2.14 14.70
CA LEU A 219 10.68 -1.03 14.78
C LEU A 219 9.64 -1.39 15.85
N THR A 220 9.76 -0.78 17.03
CA THR A 220 8.86 -1.05 18.16
C THR A 220 7.57 -0.28 17.99
N LEU A 221 6.43 -0.97 17.96
CA LEU A 221 5.08 -0.41 17.95
C LEU A 221 4.43 -0.59 19.33
N PRO A 222 3.59 0.36 19.78
CA PRO A 222 2.76 0.16 20.96
C PRO A 222 1.69 -0.91 20.68
N GLY A 223 1.36 -1.73 21.67
CA GLY A 223 0.22 -2.64 21.60
C GLY A 223 -1.10 -1.88 21.59
N GLN A 224 -2.12 -2.48 20.98
CA GLN A 224 -3.50 -1.98 21.00
C GLN A 224 -3.99 -1.82 22.45
N ASP A 225 -4.68 -0.72 22.75
CA ASP A 225 -5.37 -0.47 24.02
C ASP A 225 -4.55 -0.74 25.28
N HIS A 226 -3.33 -0.19 25.32
CA HIS A 226 -2.34 -0.39 26.38
C HIS A 226 -1.77 -1.82 26.47
N GLY A 227 -1.95 -2.62 25.43
CA GLY A 227 -1.27 -3.90 25.25
C GLY A 227 0.26 -3.75 25.21
N ALA A 228 0.94 -4.88 25.40
CA ALA A 228 2.40 -4.92 25.34
C ALA A 228 2.90 -4.42 23.99
N ALA A 229 3.95 -3.60 24.02
CA ALA A 229 4.67 -3.22 22.81
C ALA A 229 5.28 -4.46 22.16
N PHE A 230 5.44 -4.40 20.84
CA PHE A 230 6.02 -5.48 20.05
C PHE A 230 6.91 -4.91 18.95
N ASP A 231 7.82 -5.75 18.46
CA ASP A 231 8.79 -5.35 17.45
C ASP A 231 8.42 -5.91 16.07
N LEU A 232 8.46 -5.04 15.06
CA LEU A 232 8.63 -5.47 13.68
C LEU A 232 10.14 -5.58 13.42
N GLN A 233 10.64 -6.81 13.58
CA GLN A 233 12.03 -7.17 13.36
C GLN A 233 12.35 -7.52 11.90
N PHE A 234 13.40 -6.91 11.38
CA PHE A 234 13.94 -7.20 10.06
C PHE A 234 15.46 -7.06 10.02
N THR A 235 16.08 -7.67 9.03
CA THR A 235 17.52 -7.62 8.78
C THR A 235 17.84 -6.57 7.71
N PRO A 236 19.12 -6.20 7.53
CA PRO A 236 19.53 -5.37 6.41
C PRO A 236 19.09 -5.98 5.08
N ALA A 237 19.23 -7.30 4.93
CA ALA A 237 18.86 -8.02 3.71
C ALA A 237 17.38 -7.86 3.36
N ASP A 238 16.48 -7.89 4.35
CA ASP A 238 15.04 -7.68 4.14
C ASP A 238 14.75 -6.29 3.57
N ALA A 239 15.52 -5.29 3.99
CA ALA A 239 15.36 -3.91 3.58
C ALA A 239 16.13 -3.55 2.30
N LEU A 240 16.89 -4.44 1.66
CA LEU A 240 17.67 -4.10 0.46
C LEU A 240 16.82 -4.16 -0.82
N ILE A 241 16.99 -3.15 -1.68
CA ILE A 241 16.41 -3.14 -3.03
C ILE A 241 17.56 -3.14 -4.05
N LYS A 242 17.62 -4.17 -4.88
CA LYS A 242 18.62 -4.31 -5.93
C LYS A 242 18.28 -3.40 -7.12
N ILE A 243 19.19 -2.50 -7.47
CA ILE A 243 19.04 -1.54 -8.59
C ILE A 243 20.05 -1.75 -9.72
N GLY A 244 20.97 -2.70 -9.57
CA GLY A 244 21.97 -3.08 -10.57
C GLY A 244 22.57 -4.44 -10.24
N GLN A 245 23.62 -4.88 -10.96
CA GLN A 245 24.20 -6.22 -10.75
C GLN A 245 24.65 -6.47 -9.30
N ASN A 246 25.34 -5.50 -8.68
CA ASN A 246 25.76 -5.56 -7.27
C ASN A 246 25.53 -4.23 -6.51
N THR A 247 24.65 -3.39 -7.04
CA THR A 247 24.30 -2.11 -6.42
C THR A 247 22.90 -2.21 -5.83
N CYS A 248 22.79 -1.92 -4.54
CA CYS A 248 21.54 -1.89 -3.80
C CYS A 248 21.29 -0.48 -3.25
N VAL A 249 20.03 -0.23 -2.92
CA VAL A 249 19.57 0.91 -2.13
C VAL A 249 18.93 0.36 -0.86
N PHE A 250 19.19 1.00 0.27
CA PHE A 250 18.52 0.65 1.51
C PHE A 250 17.05 1.13 1.44
N GLY A 251 16.14 0.26 1.83
CA GLY A 251 14.69 0.40 1.70
C GLY A 251 14.10 1.53 2.54
N PHE A 252 14.92 2.23 3.32
CA PHE A 252 14.58 3.48 3.99
C PHE A 252 15.09 4.67 3.19
N GLY A 253 14.19 5.33 2.46
CA GLY A 253 14.50 6.62 1.84
C GLY A 253 14.21 7.80 2.76
N VAL A 254 14.60 8.99 2.30
CA VAL A 254 14.25 10.25 2.97
C VAL A 254 12.97 10.79 2.37
N ALA A 255 12.00 11.12 3.23
CA ALA A 255 10.82 11.88 2.84
C ALA A 255 10.33 12.73 4.03
N ALA A 256 9.59 13.81 3.73
CA ALA A 256 8.98 14.63 4.78
C ALA A 256 7.93 13.85 5.58
N GLN A 257 7.25 12.90 4.93
CA GLN A 257 6.33 11.95 5.56
C GLN A 257 7.02 10.60 5.75
N ARG A 258 6.65 9.88 6.81
CA ARG A 258 7.18 8.55 7.12
C ARG A 258 6.23 7.48 6.62
N PHE A 259 6.78 6.43 6.05
CA PHE A 259 6.04 5.32 5.47
C PHE A 259 6.66 4.01 5.95
N LEU A 260 5.82 3.06 6.34
CA LEU A 260 6.16 1.66 6.43
C LEU A 260 5.70 1.00 5.12
N GLY A 261 6.63 0.80 4.19
CA GLY A 261 6.36 0.30 2.85
C GLY A 261 6.76 -1.16 2.66
N ASN A 262 6.62 -1.66 1.42
CA ASN A 262 6.84 -3.07 1.08
C ASN A 262 8.25 -3.60 1.38
N SER A 263 9.27 -2.73 1.47
CA SER A 263 10.61 -3.13 1.95
C SER A 263 10.59 -3.81 3.32
N ILE A 264 9.57 -3.55 4.14
CA ILE A 264 9.36 -4.21 5.44
C ILE A 264 8.07 -5.03 5.44
N LEU A 265 6.98 -4.50 4.87
CA LEU A 265 5.68 -5.22 4.85
C LEU A 265 5.77 -6.56 4.12
N GLN A 266 6.71 -6.77 3.20
CA GLN A 266 6.92 -8.07 2.59
C GLN A 266 7.35 -9.18 3.56
N ARG A 267 7.83 -8.84 4.76
CA ARG A 267 8.18 -9.83 5.80
C ARG A 267 6.97 -10.27 6.63
N TYR A 268 5.89 -9.49 6.60
CA TYR A 268 4.70 -9.69 7.42
C TYR A 268 3.45 -9.90 6.57
N ILE A 269 2.50 -10.68 7.07
CA ILE A 269 1.10 -10.53 6.69
C ILE A 269 0.57 -9.36 7.50
N THR A 270 0.03 -8.35 6.82
CA THR A 270 -0.49 -7.15 7.46
C THR A 270 -2.00 -7.16 7.36
N THR A 271 -2.67 -7.13 8.50
CA THR A 271 -4.13 -7.04 8.60
C THR A 271 -4.52 -5.61 8.93
N TYR A 272 -5.46 -5.05 8.18
CA TYR A 272 -6.03 -3.73 8.36
C TYR A 272 -7.47 -3.90 8.81
N ASP A 273 -7.76 -3.56 10.06
CA ASP A 273 -9.08 -3.66 10.66
C ASP A 273 -9.71 -2.28 10.76
N PHE A 274 -10.75 -2.05 9.98
CA PHE A 274 -11.46 -0.77 9.97
C PHE A 274 -12.67 -0.75 10.90
N GLY A 275 -13.05 -1.88 11.50
CA GLY A 275 -14.03 -1.93 12.59
C GLY A 275 -13.41 -1.46 13.91
N ASP A 276 -12.27 -2.04 14.27
CA ASP A 276 -11.53 -1.74 15.50
C ASP A 276 -10.50 -0.61 15.32
N LYS A 277 -10.34 -0.10 14.09
CA LYS A 277 -9.33 0.91 13.71
C LYS A 277 -7.93 0.49 14.17
N SER A 278 -7.51 -0.70 13.78
CA SER A 278 -6.24 -1.29 14.19
C SER A 278 -5.49 -1.89 13.01
N ILE A 279 -4.18 -2.10 13.20
CA ILE A 279 -3.33 -2.80 12.24
C ILE A 279 -2.64 -3.94 12.96
N GLY A 280 -2.83 -5.14 12.43
CA GLY A 280 -2.20 -6.36 12.91
C GLY A 280 -1.06 -6.81 12.01
N PHE A 281 0.00 -7.35 12.61
CA PHE A 281 1.16 -7.90 11.91
C PHE A 281 1.42 -9.32 12.39
N THR A 282 1.73 -10.22 11.46
CA THR A 282 2.21 -11.56 11.78
C THR A 282 3.30 -11.98 10.80
N LEU A 283 4.31 -12.69 11.28
CA LEU A 283 5.43 -13.11 10.44
C LEU A 283 4.96 -14.17 9.43
N LYS A 284 5.45 -14.06 8.19
CA LYS A 284 5.16 -15.03 7.12
C LYS A 284 5.76 -16.39 7.41
#